data_AF-A0A7X0L1N7-F1
#
_entry.id   AF-A0A7X0L1N7-F1
#
_cell.length_a   1.000
_cell.length_b   1.000
_cell.length_c   1.000
_cell.angle_alpha   90.00
_cell.angle_beta   90.00
_cell.angle_gamma   90.00
#
_symmetry.space_group_name_H-M   'P 1'
#
loop_
_entity.id
_entity.type
_entity.pdbx_description
1 polymer ?
#
loop_
_entity_poly.entity_id
_entity_poly.type
_entity_poly.pdbx_seq_one_letter_code
_entity_poly.pdbx_strand_id
1 'polypeptide(L)'
;MSETPIPYVRNHDGPTRVLQLHTRRGVIAKAGVTVGIDGAHYHQRWGRAAFEIPADKPVHVAVSQGNGQIGVAATVLTPEQPSELEYRGPAALYLAGTIGAPGTVKQRGCLLQLAIFALAPVMVLALVIVIGVLSR
;
A
#
# COMPACT_ATOMS: atom_id res chain seq x y z
N MET A 1 11.07 17.06 10.22
CA MET A 1 9.98 17.13 11.20
C MET A 1 9.73 15.71 11.67
N SER A 2 10.04 15.42 12.93
CA SER A 2 9.76 14.11 13.52
C SER A 2 8.26 14.05 13.79
N GLU A 3 7.52 13.20 13.07
CA GLU A 3 6.10 12.96 13.34
C GLU A 3 5.96 12.32 14.73
N THR A 4 4.98 12.78 15.50
CA THR A 4 4.64 12.17 16.78
C THR A 4 4.20 10.72 16.55
N PRO A 5 4.89 9.73 17.12
CA PRO A 5 4.51 8.32 16.95
C PRO A 5 3.13 8.04 17.52
N ILE A 6 2.35 7.23 16.80
CA ILE A 6 1.06 6.74 17.28
C ILE A 6 1.32 5.63 18.32
N PRO A 7 0.77 5.75 19.54
CA PRO A 7 1.08 4.80 20.62
C PRO A 7 0.55 3.40 20.32
N TYR A 8 1.25 2.40 20.85
CA TYR A 8 0.83 1.01 20.75
C TYR A 8 -0.41 0.76 21.63
N VAL A 9 -1.50 0.28 21.03
CA VAL A 9 -2.81 0.20 21.71
C VAL A 9 -2.97 -1.04 22.59
N ARG A 10 -2.25 -2.14 22.34
CA ARG A 10 -2.37 -3.33 23.19
C ARG A 10 -1.53 -3.16 24.47
N ASN A 11 -1.99 -3.80 25.55
CA ASN A 11 -1.24 -3.82 26.80
C ASN A 11 0.13 -4.48 26.61
N HIS A 12 1.19 -3.74 26.91
CA HIS A 12 2.58 -4.17 26.78
C HIS A 12 3.46 -3.38 27.73
N ASP A 13 4.13 -4.07 28.66
CA ASP A 13 5.00 -3.44 29.69
C ASP A 13 6.50 -3.48 29.32
N GLY A 14 6.84 -4.04 28.16
CA GLY A 14 8.21 -4.19 27.68
C GLY A 14 8.74 -2.97 26.91
N PRO A 15 10.00 -3.00 26.45
CA PRO A 15 10.58 -1.91 25.68
C PRO A 15 9.84 -1.70 24.35
N THR A 16 9.69 -0.44 23.94
CA THR A 16 9.10 -0.05 22.67
C THR A 16 10.13 0.58 21.75
N ARG A 17 9.86 0.53 20.44
CA ARG A 17 10.63 1.19 19.39
C ARG A 17 9.67 1.84 18.39
N VAL A 18 10.18 2.76 17.59
CA VAL A 18 9.38 3.50 16.61
C VAL A 18 9.52 2.85 15.23
N LEU A 19 8.41 2.34 14.70
CA LEU A 19 8.25 1.95 13.31
C LEU A 19 7.99 3.18 12.44
N GLN A 20 8.88 3.44 11.51
CA GLN A 20 8.70 4.41 10.43
C GLN A 20 8.10 3.70 9.22
N LEU A 21 6.86 4.04 8.88
CA LEU A 21 6.16 3.48 7.73
C LEU A 21 6.03 4.53 6.63
N HIS A 22 6.63 4.26 5.48
CA HIS A 22 6.51 5.09 4.30
C HIS A 22 5.52 4.46 3.31
N THR A 23 4.33 5.04 3.21
CA THR A 23 3.31 4.61 2.26
C THR A 23 3.39 5.44 0.98
N ARG A 24 3.50 4.76 -0.16
CA ARG A 24 3.54 5.39 -1.48
C ARG A 24 2.37 4.93 -2.34
N ARG A 25 1.68 5.95 -2.85
CA ARG A 25 0.48 5.82 -3.67
C ARG A 25 0.84 5.36 -5.08
N GLY A 26 0.06 4.42 -5.63
CA GLY A 26 0.05 4.17 -7.07
C GLY A 26 -0.62 5.33 -7.83
N VAL A 27 -0.52 5.35 -9.16
CA VAL A 27 -1.02 6.47 -9.98
C VAL A 27 -2.54 6.71 -9.82
N ILE A 28 -3.33 5.65 -9.61
CA ILE A 28 -4.80 5.70 -9.60
C ILE A 28 -5.38 5.71 -8.17
N ALA A 29 -4.60 5.37 -7.14
CA ALA A 29 -5.13 5.20 -5.79
C ALA A 29 -5.56 6.56 -5.19
N LYS A 30 -6.87 6.81 -5.08
CA LYS A 30 -7.43 8.01 -4.45
C LYS A 30 -7.78 7.82 -2.97
N ALA A 31 -8.07 6.59 -2.56
CA ALA A 31 -8.44 6.26 -1.19
C ALA A 31 -7.24 6.42 -0.23
N GLY A 32 -7.50 6.68 1.05
CA GLY A 32 -6.48 6.66 2.10
C GLY A 32 -5.92 5.24 2.33
N VAL A 33 -4.98 5.13 3.27
CA VAL A 33 -4.38 3.85 3.67
C VAL A 33 -4.86 3.46 5.06
N THR A 34 -5.02 2.16 5.28
CA THR A 34 -5.33 1.58 6.59
C THR A 34 -4.15 0.72 7.01
N VAL A 35 -3.53 1.09 8.12
CA VAL A 35 -2.39 0.41 8.72
C VAL A 35 -2.89 -0.45 9.88
N GLY A 36 -2.65 -1.75 9.81
CA GLY A 36 -2.91 -2.71 10.85
C GLY A 36 -1.63 -3.03 11.64
N ILE A 37 -1.61 -2.81 12.96
CA ILE A 37 -0.52 -3.24 13.84
C ILE A 37 -1.10 -4.19 14.87
N ASP A 38 -0.69 -5.46 14.83
CA ASP A 38 -1.25 -6.53 15.67
C ASP A 38 -2.79 -6.45 15.74
N GLY A 39 -3.46 -6.31 14.59
CA GLY A 39 -4.93 -6.24 14.51
C GLY A 39 -5.57 -4.92 14.92
N ALA A 40 -4.83 -3.93 15.45
CA ALA A 40 -5.33 -2.56 15.61
C ALA A 40 -5.24 -1.82 14.27
N HIS A 41 -6.32 -1.16 13.85
CA HIS A 41 -6.41 -0.49 12.55
C HIS A 41 -6.39 1.02 12.67
N TYR A 42 -5.52 1.68 11.88
CA TYR A 42 -5.37 3.12 11.84
C TYR A 42 -5.56 3.63 10.42
N HIS A 43 -6.51 4.55 10.22
CA HIS A 43 -6.71 5.21 8.95
C HIS A 43 -5.74 6.40 8.81
N GLN A 44 -4.93 6.38 7.76
CA GLN A 44 -3.92 7.39 7.50
C GLN A 44 -3.97 7.90 6.07
N ARG A 45 -3.39 9.07 5.86
CA ARG A 45 -3.08 9.57 4.52
C ARG A 45 -1.82 8.89 3.98
N TRP A 46 -1.69 8.93 2.66
CA TRP A 46 -0.44 8.53 2.02
C TRP A 46 0.71 9.43 2.48
N GLY A 47 1.89 8.84 2.66
CA GLY A 47 3.07 9.54 3.15
C GLY A 47 3.79 8.75 4.22
N ARG A 48 4.55 9.47 5.05
CA ARG A 48 5.23 8.90 6.21
C ARG A 48 4.27 8.89 7.40
N ALA A 49 4.43 7.91 8.26
CA ALA A 49 3.77 7.83 9.55
C ALA A 49 4.67 7.06 10.51
N ALA A 50 4.64 7.43 11.79
CA ALA A 50 5.39 6.78 12.84
C ALA A 50 4.44 6.04 13.80
N PHE A 51 4.80 4.84 14.22
CA PHE A 51 4.04 4.03 15.16
C PHE A 51 4.95 3.47 16.23
N GLU A 52 4.51 3.48 17.48
CA GLU A 52 5.18 2.73 18.53
C GLU A 52 4.83 1.25 18.40
N ILE A 53 5.86 0.41 18.47
CA ILE A 53 5.72 -1.04 18.43
C ILE A 53 6.60 -1.68 19.51
N PRO A 54 6.23 -2.85 20.03
CA PRO A 54 7.10 -3.66 20.87
C PRO A 54 8.47 -3.92 20.24
N ALA A 55 9.54 -3.81 21.04
CA ALA A 55 10.91 -4.05 20.60
C ALA A 55 11.41 -5.47 20.94
N ASP A 56 10.68 -6.20 21.76
CA ASP A 56 11.04 -7.48 22.38
C ASP A 56 10.26 -8.68 21.82
N LYS A 57 9.24 -8.46 20.97
CA LYS A 57 8.46 -9.52 20.33
C LYS A 57 8.18 -9.24 18.85
N PRO A 58 7.86 -10.28 18.06
CA PRO A 58 7.41 -10.09 16.69
C PRO A 58 6.09 -9.31 16.62
N VAL A 59 6.00 -8.40 15.65
CA VAL A 59 4.83 -7.53 15.45
C VAL A 59 4.31 -7.71 14.02
N HIS A 60 3.01 -8.00 13.90
CA HIS A 60 2.36 -8.14 12.60
C HIS A 60 1.93 -6.76 12.08
N VAL A 61 2.48 -6.37 10.93
CA VAL A 61 2.17 -5.10 10.27
C VAL A 61 1.49 -5.39 8.93
N ALA A 62 0.27 -4.88 8.77
CA ALA A 62 -0.48 -4.95 7.52
C ALA A 62 -0.80 -3.55 7.01
N VAL A 63 -0.81 -3.37 5.70
CA VAL A 63 -1.22 -2.12 5.05
C VAL A 63 -2.17 -2.44 3.91
N SER A 64 -3.20 -1.64 3.79
CA SER A 64 -4.28 -1.78 2.82
C SER A 64 -4.80 -0.41 2.41
N GLN A 65 -5.58 -0.34 1.34
CA GLN A 65 -6.19 0.89 0.85
C GLN A 65 -7.69 0.92 1.17
N GLY A 66 -8.23 2.11 1.39
CA GLY A 66 -9.63 2.32 1.74
C GLY A 66 -10.01 1.54 2.99
N ASN A 67 -11.11 0.79 2.92
CA ASN A 67 -11.71 0.08 4.06
C ASN A 67 -11.03 -1.26 4.40
N GLY A 68 -9.78 -1.48 4.00
CA GLY A 68 -9.02 -2.65 4.44
C GLY A 68 -8.90 -3.81 3.45
N GLN A 69 -9.55 -3.73 2.29
CA GLN A 69 -9.67 -4.88 1.37
C GLN A 69 -8.85 -4.77 0.09
N ILE A 70 -8.31 -3.59 -0.21
CA ILE A 70 -7.64 -3.31 -1.48
C ILE A 70 -6.13 -3.21 -1.26
N GLY A 71 -5.33 -3.78 -2.17
CA GLY A 71 -3.88 -3.63 -2.12
C GLY A 71 -3.25 -4.14 -0.83
N VAL A 72 -3.87 -5.13 -0.19
CA VAL A 72 -3.43 -5.67 1.11
C VAL A 72 -2.01 -6.23 0.96
N ALA A 73 -1.15 -5.86 1.91
CA ALA A 73 0.18 -6.42 2.07
C ALA A 73 0.46 -6.53 3.57
N ALA A 74 1.06 -7.64 4.00
CA ALA A 74 1.38 -7.88 5.40
C ALA A 74 2.79 -8.43 5.54
N THR A 75 3.42 -8.11 6.66
CA THR A 75 4.72 -8.62 7.07
C THR A 75 4.79 -8.75 8.58
N VAL A 76 5.68 -9.59 9.07
CA VAL A 76 6.00 -9.69 10.49
C VAL A 76 7.38 -9.08 10.69
N LEU A 77 7.43 -8.05 11.52
CA LEU A 77 8.69 -7.44 11.96
C LEU A 77 9.20 -8.20 13.18
N THR A 78 10.41 -8.75 13.08
CA THR A 78 11.09 -9.31 14.26
C THR A 78 11.84 -8.20 15.01
N PRO A 79 12.12 -8.40 16.32
CA PRO A 79 12.93 -7.48 17.13
C PRO A 79 14.26 -7.06 16.48
N GLU A 80 14.91 -7.97 15.79
CA GLU A 80 16.23 -7.77 15.17
C GLU A 80 16.18 -6.97 13.87
N GLN A 81 15.01 -6.89 13.23
CA GLN A 81 14.85 -6.20 11.95
C GLN A 81 14.80 -4.68 12.13
N PRO A 82 15.26 -3.90 11.13
CA PRO A 82 15.11 -2.45 11.11
C PRO A 82 13.64 -2.04 11.25
N SER A 83 13.37 -0.99 12.03
CA SER A 83 12.02 -0.45 12.24
C SER A 83 11.60 0.52 11.14
N GLU A 84 12.00 0.28 9.90
CA GLU A 84 11.61 1.09 8.74
C GLU A 84 10.99 0.19 7.68
N LEU A 85 9.78 0.55 7.23
CA LEU A 85 9.05 -0.16 6.19
C LEU A 85 8.59 0.80 5.11
N GLU A 86 8.64 0.34 3.86
CA GLU A 86 8.00 0.99 2.72
C GLU A 86 6.84 0.12 2.24
N TYR A 87 5.67 0.73 2.06
CA TYR A 87 4.53 0.13 1.40
C TYR A 87 4.29 0.81 0.05
N ARG A 88 4.06 0.00 -0.98
CA ARG A 88 3.60 0.47 -2.29
C ARG A 88 2.25 -0.12 -2.64
N GLY A 89 1.30 0.78 -2.89
CA GLY A 89 0.02 0.41 -3.45
C GLY A 89 0.17 -0.19 -4.85
N PRO A 90 -0.66 -1.18 -5.23
CA PRO A 90 -0.67 -1.70 -6.59
C PRO A 90 -1.09 -0.62 -7.60
N ALA A 91 -0.75 -0.84 -8.87
CA ALA A 91 -1.27 -0.03 -9.97
C ALA A 91 -2.79 -0.26 -10.15
N ALA A 92 -3.21 -1.52 -10.08
CA ALA A 92 -4.61 -1.94 -10.22
C ALA A 92 -5.20 -2.44 -8.88
N LEU A 93 -6.44 -2.05 -8.58
CA LEU A 93 -7.06 -2.27 -7.26
C LEU A 93 -7.29 -3.76 -6.90
N TYR A 94 -7.36 -4.65 -7.88
CA TYR A 94 -7.52 -6.09 -7.65
C TYR A 94 -6.20 -6.81 -7.31
N LEU A 95 -5.06 -6.13 -7.38
CA LEU A 95 -3.76 -6.71 -7.04
C LEU A 95 -3.43 -6.45 -5.56
N ALA A 96 -2.60 -7.33 -4.99
CA ALA A 96 -1.99 -7.08 -3.69
C ALA A 96 -0.95 -5.94 -3.76
N GLY A 97 -0.80 -5.22 -2.66
CA GLY A 97 0.29 -4.27 -2.49
C GLY A 97 1.62 -4.98 -2.23
N THR A 98 2.66 -4.20 -2.00
CA THR A 98 3.96 -4.72 -1.57
C THR A 98 4.42 -3.95 -0.33
N ILE A 99 4.93 -4.67 0.65
CA ILE A 99 5.51 -4.12 1.88
C ILE A 99 6.85 -4.78 2.13
N GLY A 100 7.83 -4.01 2.62
CA GLY A 100 9.18 -4.49 2.87
C GLY A 100 10.12 -3.36 3.27
N ALA A 101 11.41 -3.64 3.31
CA ALA A 101 12.42 -2.62 3.62
C ALA A 101 12.43 -1.50 2.55
N PRO A 102 12.78 -0.26 2.92
CA PRO A 102 12.87 0.85 1.98
C PRO A 102 13.71 0.51 0.74
N GLY A 103 13.20 0.87 -0.44
CA GLY A 103 13.86 0.60 -1.72
C GLY A 103 13.77 -0.84 -2.24
N THR A 104 13.30 -1.80 -1.44
CA THR A 104 13.11 -3.20 -1.89
C THR A 104 11.76 -3.46 -2.54
N VAL A 105 10.77 -2.59 -2.27
CA VAL A 105 9.40 -2.76 -2.75
C VAL A 105 9.19 -2.19 -4.15
N LYS A 106 8.51 -2.97 -4.99
CA LYS A 106 8.12 -2.58 -6.36
C LYS A 106 6.60 -2.56 -6.50
N GLN A 107 6.10 -1.58 -7.24
CA GLN A 107 4.68 -1.49 -7.57
C GLN A 107 4.30 -2.59 -8.56
N ARG A 108 3.31 -3.41 -8.20
CA ARG A 108 2.76 -4.47 -9.05
C ARG A 108 1.76 -3.90 -10.06
N GLY A 109 1.75 -4.47 -11.27
CA GLY A 109 0.76 -4.15 -12.31
C GLY A 109 1.05 -2.90 -13.16
N CYS A 110 2.23 -2.29 -13.03
CA CYS A 110 2.59 -1.09 -13.80
C CYS A 110 2.56 -1.33 -15.33
N LEU A 111 3.20 -2.41 -15.79
CA LEU A 111 3.22 -2.77 -17.22
C LEU A 111 1.82 -3.06 -17.77
N LEU A 112 1.00 -3.80 -17.02
CA LEU A 112 -0.36 -4.12 -17.42
C LEU A 112 -1.22 -2.86 -17.57
N GLN A 113 -1.04 -1.89 -16.65
CA GLN A 113 -1.77 -0.64 -16.71
C GLN A 113 -1.37 0.22 -17.91
N LEU A 114 -0.07 0.26 -18.24
CA LEU A 114 0.41 0.92 -19.46
C LEU A 114 -0.16 0.25 -20.72
N ALA A 115 -0.20 -1.08 -20.76
CA ALA A 115 -0.78 -1.82 -21.88
C ALA A 115 -2.28 -1.52 -22.06
N ILE A 116 -3.05 -1.48 -20.97
CA ILE A 116 -4.49 -1.11 -21.01
C ILE A 116 -4.65 0.31 -21.55
N PHE A 117 -3.87 1.28 -21.06
CA PHE A 117 -3.94 2.65 -21.54
C PHE A 117 -3.55 2.81 -23.01
N ALA A 118 -2.67 1.96 -23.54
CA ALA A 118 -2.29 1.97 -24.94
C ALA A 118 -3.34 1.29 -25.84
N LEU A 119 -3.87 0.13 -25.42
CA LEU A 119 -4.73 -0.71 -26.26
C LEU A 119 -6.20 -0.26 -26.26
N ALA A 120 -6.73 0.17 -25.11
CA ALA A 120 -8.13 0.58 -25.01
C ALA A 120 -8.54 1.69 -26.00
N PRO A 121 -7.80 2.80 -26.16
CA PRO A 121 -8.17 3.83 -27.14
C PRO A 121 -8.08 3.35 -28.58
N VAL A 122 -7.11 2.47 -28.91
CA VAL A 122 -6.97 1.87 -30.24
C VAL A 122 -8.18 0.99 -30.56
N MET A 123 -8.62 0.16 -29.60
CA MET A 123 -9.80 -0.69 -29.75
C MET A 123 -11.08 0.14 -29.91
N VAL A 124 -11.24 1.21 -29.13
CA VAL A 124 -12.39 2.13 -29.26
C VAL A 124 -12.40 2.80 -30.63
N LEU A 125 -11.25 3.28 -31.11
CA LEU A 125 -11.13 3.88 -32.44
C LEU A 125 -11.49 2.89 -33.55
N ALA A 126 -10.98 1.66 -33.47
CA ALA A 126 -11.29 0.61 -34.44
C ALA A 126 -12.80 0.29 -34.46
N LEU A 127 -13.44 0.20 -33.28
CA LEU A 127 -14.88 -0.04 -33.18
C LEU A 127 -15.69 1.11 -33.81
N VAL A 128 -15.31 2.36 -33.56
CA VAL A 128 -15.95 3.54 -34.16
C VAL A 128 -15.84 3.51 -35.69
N ILE A 129 -14.67 3.15 -36.23
CA ILE A 129 -14.47 3.01 -37.68
C ILE A 129 -15.38 1.91 -38.25
N VAL A 130 -15.43 0.74 -37.61
CA VAL A 130 -16.27 -0.38 -38.06
C VAL A 130 -17.76 -0.01 -38.07
N ILE A 131 -18.24 0.64 -37.01
CA ILE A 131 -19.63 1.12 -36.94
C ILE A 131 -19.91 2.17 -38.02
N GLY A 132 -18.98 3.11 -38.23
CA GLY A 132 -19.09 4.12 -39.28
C GLY A 132 -19.12 3.54 -40.70
N VAL A 133 -18.43 2.41 -40.94
CA VAL A 133 -18.48 1.70 -42.21
C VAL A 133 -19.78 0.91 -42.38
N LEU A 134 -20.25 0.24 -41.31
CA LEU A 134 -21.50 -0.55 -41.35
C LEU A 134 -22.78 0.28 -41.41
N SER A 135 -22.70 1.58 -41.08
CA SER A 135 -23.84 2.51 -41.08
C SER A 135 -23.97 3.33 -42.38
N ARG A 136 -23.10 3.10 -43.36
CA ARG A 136 -23.17 3.66 -44.72
C ARG A 136 -23.68 2.61 -45.70
#